data_AF-A0A833UQM8-F1
#
_entry.id   AF-A0A833UQM8-F1
#
_cell.length_a   1.000
_cell.length_b   1.000
_cell.length_c   1.000
_cell.angle_alpha   90.00
_cell.angle_beta   90.00
_cell.angle_gamma   90.00
#
_symmetry.space_group_name_H-M   'P 1'
#
loop_
_entity.id
_entity.type
_entity.pdbx_description
1 polymer ?
#
loop_
_entity_poly.entity_id
_entity_poly.type
_entity_poly.pdbx_seq_one_letter_code
_entity_poly.pdbx_strand_id
1 'polypeptide(L)'
;MIEIHHKSNIVFPFDKIGENGWDVKTRLILQSFAELNGDEIASPIHIDEIYKLEQRLKTTLPISLKIFYQTFGIADIGEELQQFDDIGYLKDIWAAAPEYAPEFTETDLDVLDHLISFSDYLGNGNMFCFHDTSKEIYYFDHDERPYLSKMFHNVDEYFKCCLILLQSEFFGDALPDEVEQWVEDKVIDLIGAQKLKKWRY
;
A
#
# COMPACT_ATOMS: atom_id res chain seq x y z
N MET A 1 7.85 -19.35 -8.69
CA MET A 1 6.47 -19.35 -8.18
C MET A 1 6.35 -19.91 -6.77
N ILE A 2 5.71 -19.14 -5.88
CA ILE A 2 5.26 -19.58 -4.54
C ILE A 2 4.03 -20.47 -4.72
N GLU A 3 3.90 -21.50 -3.89
CA GLU A 3 2.67 -22.29 -3.73
C GLU A 3 2.37 -22.49 -2.24
N ILE A 4 1.13 -22.23 -1.84
CA ILE A 4 0.68 -22.30 -0.45
C ILE A 4 -0.23 -23.51 -0.28
N HIS A 5 0.30 -24.51 0.42
CA HIS A 5 -0.41 -25.72 0.82
C HIS A 5 -0.80 -25.68 2.30
N HIS A 6 -0.07 -24.90 3.10
CA HIS A 6 -0.25 -24.72 4.53
C HIS A 6 0.05 -23.27 4.96
N LYS A 7 -0.55 -22.81 6.07
CA LYS A 7 -0.29 -21.49 6.67
C LYS A 7 1.21 -21.19 6.92
N SER A 8 2.03 -22.21 7.16
CA SER A 8 3.48 -22.05 7.33
C SER A 8 4.24 -21.72 6.04
N ASN A 9 3.62 -21.89 4.88
CA ASN A 9 4.22 -21.54 3.59
C ASN A 9 4.16 -20.04 3.30
N ILE A 10 3.30 -19.27 3.99
CA ILE A 10 3.23 -17.81 3.85
C ILE A 10 4.59 -17.19 4.15
N VAL A 11 5.11 -16.45 3.19
CA VAL A 11 6.41 -15.81 3.22
C VAL A 11 6.28 -14.43 3.87
N PHE A 12 6.97 -14.23 4.98
CA PHE A 12 7.13 -12.89 5.55
C PHE A 12 8.17 -12.11 4.73
N PRO A 13 7.81 -10.96 4.12
CA PRO A 13 8.62 -10.35 3.05
C PRO A 13 9.93 -9.74 3.56
N PHE A 14 9.89 -8.95 4.62
CA PHE A 14 11.06 -8.27 5.19
C PHE A 14 10.76 -7.76 6.60
N ASP A 15 11.80 -7.43 7.36
CA ASP A 15 11.63 -6.69 8.61
C ASP A 15 11.51 -5.19 8.35
N LYS A 16 12.46 -4.64 7.57
CA LYS A 16 12.54 -3.23 7.18
C LYS A 16 13.08 -3.06 5.75
N ILE A 17 12.52 -2.14 5.00
CA ILE A 17 12.94 -1.82 3.64
C ILE A 17 14.29 -1.10 3.67
N GLY A 18 15.21 -1.52 2.79
CA GLY A 18 16.57 -0.98 2.70
C GLY A 18 17.61 -1.70 3.56
N GLU A 19 17.21 -2.63 4.44
CA GLU A 19 18.14 -3.47 5.18
C GLU A 19 18.65 -4.65 4.33
N ASN A 20 19.83 -5.17 4.63
CA ASN A 20 20.43 -6.23 3.81
C ASN A 20 19.49 -7.43 3.61
N GLY A 21 19.18 -7.76 2.36
CA GLY A 21 18.32 -8.89 1.99
C GLY A 21 16.81 -8.60 2.03
N TRP A 22 16.37 -7.36 2.30
CA TRP A 22 14.95 -6.98 2.31
C TRP A 22 14.24 -7.26 0.98
N ASP A 23 14.97 -7.17 -0.13
CA ASP A 23 14.44 -7.28 -1.49
C ASP A 23 14.31 -8.73 -1.96
N VAL A 24 14.97 -9.70 -1.31
CA VAL A 24 15.04 -11.08 -1.79
C VAL A 24 13.66 -11.75 -1.79
N LYS A 25 12.98 -11.74 -0.64
CA LYS A 25 11.65 -12.37 -0.52
C LYS A 25 10.55 -11.50 -1.13
N THR A 26 10.68 -10.17 -1.07
CA THR A 26 9.77 -9.27 -1.79
C THR A 26 9.80 -9.55 -3.29
N ARG A 27 11.00 -9.68 -3.88
CA ARG A 27 11.15 -10.04 -5.29
C ARG A 27 10.50 -11.38 -5.61
N LEU A 28 10.69 -12.39 -4.76
CA LEU A 28 10.06 -13.70 -4.94
C LEU A 28 8.53 -13.61 -4.97
N ILE A 29 7.92 -12.82 -4.07
CA ILE A 29 6.47 -12.62 -4.01
C ILE A 29 5.98 -11.91 -5.27
N LEU A 30 6.59 -10.75 -5.60
CA LEU A 30 6.20 -9.95 -6.77
C LEU A 30 6.39 -10.71 -8.08
N GLN A 31 7.49 -11.46 -8.23
CA GLN A 31 7.71 -12.29 -9.41
C GLN A 31 6.70 -13.42 -9.51
N SER A 32 6.34 -14.07 -8.38
CA SER A 32 5.32 -15.12 -8.41
C SER A 32 3.96 -14.58 -8.83
N PHE A 33 3.61 -13.36 -8.41
CA PHE A 33 2.38 -12.71 -8.83
C PHE A 33 2.39 -12.28 -10.30
N ALA A 34 3.49 -11.69 -10.76
CA ALA A 34 3.65 -11.34 -12.17
C ALA A 34 3.59 -12.59 -13.06
N GLU A 35 4.31 -13.67 -12.70
CA GLU A 35 4.28 -14.95 -13.41
C GLU A 35 2.85 -15.55 -13.48
N LEU A 36 2.08 -15.46 -12.40
CA LEU A 36 0.70 -15.94 -12.34
C LEU A 36 -0.22 -15.22 -13.34
N ASN A 37 -0.02 -13.92 -13.51
CA ASN A 37 -0.81 -13.07 -14.41
C ASN A 37 -0.25 -13.01 -15.85
N GLY A 38 0.90 -13.63 -16.11
CA GLY A 38 1.58 -13.54 -17.41
C GLY A 38 2.24 -12.19 -17.67
N ASP A 39 2.56 -11.46 -16.60
CA ASP A 39 3.18 -10.14 -16.60
C ASP A 39 4.64 -10.18 -16.15
N GLU A 40 5.31 -9.02 -16.21
CA GLU A 40 6.65 -8.80 -15.67
C GLU A 40 6.59 -7.84 -14.48
N ILE A 41 7.54 -7.97 -13.55
CA ILE A 41 7.69 -6.99 -12.47
C ILE A 41 8.07 -5.62 -13.05
N ALA A 42 7.55 -4.56 -12.43
CA ALA A 42 7.85 -3.20 -12.86
C ALA A 42 9.36 -2.89 -12.78
N SER A 43 9.79 -1.98 -13.66
CA SER A 43 11.18 -1.54 -13.71
C SER A 43 11.50 -0.53 -12.60
N PRO A 44 12.70 -0.59 -12.01
CA PRO A 44 13.18 0.43 -11.07
C PRO A 44 13.00 1.87 -11.58
N ILE A 45 12.50 2.76 -10.71
CA ILE A 45 12.39 4.19 -11.01
C ILE A 45 13.72 4.89 -10.71
N HIS A 46 14.16 5.74 -11.63
CA HIS A 46 15.38 6.53 -11.44
C HIS A 46 15.17 7.61 -10.36
N ILE A 47 16.22 7.87 -9.58
CA ILE A 47 16.12 8.81 -8.45
C ILE A 47 15.72 10.22 -8.89
N ASP A 48 16.09 10.65 -10.10
CA ASP A 48 15.71 11.96 -10.64
C ASP A 48 14.20 12.12 -10.83
N GLU A 49 13.48 11.04 -11.15
CA GLU A 49 12.01 11.07 -11.28
C GLU A 49 11.35 11.21 -9.90
N ILE A 50 11.88 10.51 -8.90
CA ILE A 50 11.46 10.66 -7.51
C ILE A 50 11.72 12.10 -7.03
N TYR A 51 12.87 12.68 -7.36
CA TYR A 51 13.17 14.07 -7.00
C TYR A 51 12.24 15.08 -7.67
N LYS A 52 11.85 14.86 -8.93
CA LYS A 52 10.84 15.70 -9.59
C LYS A 52 9.50 15.62 -8.88
N LEU A 53 9.09 14.43 -8.46
CA LEU A 53 7.87 14.23 -7.66
C LEU A 53 7.96 14.97 -6.32
N GLU A 54 9.04 14.79 -5.56
CA GLU A 54 9.26 15.49 -4.28
C GLU A 54 9.26 17.02 -4.45
N GLN A 55 9.85 17.54 -5.54
CA GLN A 55 9.81 18.97 -5.86
C GLN A 55 8.38 19.47 -6.15
N ARG A 56 7.58 18.69 -6.90
CA ARG A 56 6.18 19.03 -7.19
C ARG A 56 5.34 19.05 -5.91
N LEU A 57 5.53 18.06 -5.03
CA LEU A 57 4.83 17.95 -3.76
C LEU A 57 5.36 18.90 -2.68
N LYS A 58 6.54 19.51 -2.89
CA LYS A 58 7.24 20.36 -1.90
C LYS A 58 7.51 19.66 -0.56
N THR A 59 7.62 18.33 -0.58
CA THR A 59 7.97 17.49 0.56
C THR A 59 8.74 16.26 0.06
N THR A 60 9.37 15.52 0.98
CA THR A 60 10.01 14.26 0.64
C THR A 60 9.05 13.09 0.74
N LEU A 61 9.18 12.08 -0.11
CA LEU A 61 8.52 10.80 0.10
C LEU A 61 9.07 10.11 1.37
N PRO A 62 8.30 9.21 2.01
CA PRO A 62 8.83 8.29 3.00
C PRO A 62 10.05 7.55 2.46
N ILE A 63 11.11 7.41 3.25
CA ILE A 63 12.39 6.86 2.77
C ILE A 63 12.23 5.45 2.19
N SER A 64 11.42 4.61 2.85
CA SER A 64 11.15 3.25 2.42
C SER A 64 10.36 3.18 1.11
N LEU A 65 9.45 4.13 0.88
CA LEU A 65 8.73 4.24 -0.40
C LEU A 65 9.70 4.54 -1.55
N LYS A 66 10.66 5.44 -1.32
CA LYS A 66 11.71 5.74 -2.32
C LYS A 66 12.55 4.52 -2.64
N ILE A 67 13.05 3.84 -1.60
CA ILE A 67 13.88 2.65 -1.77
C ILE A 67 13.10 1.57 -2.54
N PHE A 68 11.81 1.41 -2.23
CA PHE A 68 10.93 0.49 -2.96
C PHE A 68 10.81 0.87 -4.43
N TYR A 69 10.45 2.12 -4.76
CA TYR A 69 10.36 2.57 -6.16
C TYR A 69 11.69 2.41 -6.91
N GLN A 70 12.82 2.68 -6.28
CA GLN A 70 14.16 2.47 -6.87
C GLN A 70 14.54 0.99 -7.07
N THR A 71 13.77 0.05 -6.54
CA THR A 71 14.09 -1.38 -6.58
C THR A 71 13.07 -2.19 -7.37
N PHE A 72 11.79 -1.85 -7.24
CA PHE A 72 10.66 -2.58 -7.81
C PHE A 72 9.75 -1.70 -8.67
N GLY A 73 10.03 -0.41 -8.78
CA GLY A 73 9.16 0.51 -9.50
C GLY A 73 7.78 0.62 -8.90
N ILE A 74 6.81 0.97 -9.75
CA ILE A 74 5.38 0.96 -9.43
C ILE A 74 4.87 -0.46 -9.62
N ALA A 75 5.29 -1.37 -8.72
CA ALA A 75 4.90 -2.77 -8.76
C ALA A 75 3.49 -2.98 -8.23
N ASP A 76 2.83 -4.02 -8.73
CA ASP A 76 1.59 -4.52 -8.13
C ASP A 76 1.90 -5.26 -6.82
N ILE A 77 1.46 -4.69 -5.71
CA ILE A 77 1.65 -5.22 -4.36
C ILE A 77 0.39 -5.90 -3.81
N GLY A 78 -0.61 -6.17 -4.66
CA GLY A 78 -1.98 -6.50 -4.25
C GLY A 78 -2.84 -5.26 -3.99
N GLU A 79 -2.29 -4.09 -4.27
CA GLU A 79 -2.93 -2.77 -4.27
C GLU A 79 -2.34 -1.96 -5.43
N GLU A 80 -3.09 -1.00 -5.95
CA GLU A 80 -2.64 -0.18 -7.07
C GLU A 80 -1.78 0.97 -6.56
N LEU A 81 -0.47 0.92 -6.79
CA LEU A 81 0.40 2.07 -6.54
C LEU A 81 0.17 3.13 -7.63
N GLN A 82 -0.04 4.37 -7.21
CA GLN A 82 -0.36 5.47 -8.12
C GLN A 82 0.82 5.80 -9.04
N GLN A 83 0.50 6.19 -10.28
CA GLN A 83 1.48 6.80 -11.16
C GLN A 83 1.95 8.14 -10.60
N PHE A 84 3.19 8.52 -10.90
CA PHE A 84 3.79 9.72 -10.32
C PHE A 84 3.05 11.00 -10.69
N ASP A 85 2.29 11.04 -11.79
CA ASP A 85 1.48 12.19 -12.15
C ASP A 85 0.20 12.30 -11.29
N ASP A 86 -0.33 11.16 -10.84
CA ASP A 86 -1.57 11.06 -10.07
C ASP A 86 -1.36 11.27 -8.57
N ILE A 87 -0.14 11.00 -8.06
CA ILE A 87 0.24 11.30 -6.67
C ILE A 87 0.02 12.78 -6.37
N GLY A 88 -0.77 13.10 -5.35
CA GLY A 88 -1.13 14.48 -5.03
C GLY A 88 -1.70 14.63 -3.64
N TYR A 89 -1.90 15.87 -3.20
CA TYR A 89 -2.56 16.12 -1.93
C TYR A 89 -4.03 15.71 -2.02
N LEU A 90 -4.50 14.96 -1.02
CA LEU A 90 -5.86 14.43 -0.97
C LEU A 90 -6.92 15.54 -1.05
N LYS A 91 -6.69 16.67 -0.37
CA LYS A 91 -7.58 17.84 -0.40
C LYS A 91 -7.80 18.43 -1.79
N ASP A 92 -6.84 18.25 -2.70
CA ASP A 92 -6.88 18.89 -4.02
C ASP A 92 -7.77 18.11 -5.00
N ILE A 93 -8.11 16.85 -4.69
CA ILE A 93 -8.95 15.98 -5.53
C ILE A 93 -10.30 16.64 -5.83
N TRP A 94 -10.94 17.23 -4.82
CA TRP A 94 -12.24 17.88 -4.95
C TRP A 94 -12.16 19.39 -5.16
N ALA A 95 -10.97 19.97 -5.37
CA ALA A 95 -10.82 21.42 -5.50
C ALA A 95 -11.64 22.00 -6.67
N ALA A 96 -11.82 21.23 -7.75
CA ALA A 96 -12.59 21.63 -8.93
C ALA A 96 -14.11 21.47 -8.75
N ALA A 97 -14.54 20.60 -7.83
CA ALA A 97 -15.96 20.36 -7.56
C ALA A 97 -16.18 20.03 -6.06
N PRO A 98 -16.05 21.05 -5.17
CA PRO A 98 -16.09 20.86 -3.72
C PRO A 98 -17.40 20.30 -3.20
N GLU A 99 -18.50 20.43 -3.96
CA GLU A 99 -19.81 19.86 -3.65
C GLU A 99 -19.82 18.32 -3.61
N TYR A 100 -18.83 17.66 -4.19
CA TYR A 100 -18.63 16.22 -4.13
C TYR A 100 -17.60 15.80 -3.07
N ALA A 101 -17.03 16.75 -2.33
CA ALA A 101 -16.12 16.42 -1.25
C ALA A 101 -16.86 15.70 -0.12
N PRO A 102 -16.24 14.69 0.52
CA PRO A 102 -16.77 14.10 1.74
C PRO A 102 -17.02 15.17 2.81
N GLU A 103 -18.05 14.95 3.63
CA GLU A 103 -18.30 15.78 4.80
C GLU A 103 -17.28 15.46 5.90
N PHE A 104 -16.06 15.98 5.74
CA PHE A 104 -14.96 15.80 6.69
C PHE A 104 -15.33 16.31 8.08
N THR A 105 -15.03 15.51 9.10
CA THR A 105 -15.15 15.90 10.50
C THR A 105 -14.01 16.85 10.90
N GLU A 106 -14.12 17.54 12.04
CA GLU A 106 -13.02 18.38 12.57
C GLU A 106 -11.71 17.59 12.70
N THR A 107 -11.79 16.34 13.16
CA THR A 107 -10.64 15.43 13.26
C THR A 107 -10.04 15.08 11.88
N ASP A 108 -10.88 14.92 10.85
CA ASP A 108 -10.38 14.67 9.50
C ASP A 108 -9.65 15.91 8.96
N LEU A 109 -10.21 17.11 9.20
CA LEU A 109 -9.62 18.38 8.77
C LEU A 109 -8.25 18.64 9.40
N ASP A 110 -7.99 18.15 10.62
CA ASP A 110 -6.69 18.27 11.29
C ASP A 110 -5.55 17.58 10.52
N VAL A 111 -5.85 16.57 9.70
CA VAL A 111 -4.85 15.81 8.94
C VAL A 111 -4.98 15.98 7.43
N LEU A 112 -6.17 16.29 6.91
CA LEU A 112 -6.48 16.36 5.48
C LEU A 112 -5.49 17.21 4.68
N ASP A 113 -5.09 18.36 5.24
CA ASP A 113 -4.15 19.29 4.61
C ASP A 113 -2.74 18.74 4.38
N HIS A 114 -2.44 17.62 5.03
CA HIS A 114 -1.13 16.99 5.05
C HIS A 114 -1.07 15.64 4.33
N LEU A 115 -2.20 15.11 3.88
CA LEU A 115 -2.26 13.77 3.28
C LEU A 115 -1.97 13.83 1.79
N ILE A 116 -1.02 13.01 1.34
CA ILE A 116 -0.65 12.84 -0.06
C ILE A 116 -0.95 11.38 -0.45
N SER A 117 -1.82 11.17 -1.44
CA SER A 117 -2.17 9.84 -1.94
C SER A 117 -0.96 9.20 -2.64
N PHE A 118 -0.82 7.89 -2.51
CA PHE A 118 0.20 7.14 -3.25
C PHE A 118 -0.23 5.73 -3.68
N SER A 119 -1.45 5.31 -3.29
CA SER A 119 -2.05 4.05 -3.70
C SER A 119 -3.56 4.15 -3.69
N ASP A 120 -4.19 3.53 -4.67
CA ASP A 120 -5.63 3.35 -4.79
C ASP A 120 -5.99 1.92 -4.37
N TYR A 121 -7.08 1.79 -3.61
CA TYR A 121 -7.65 0.50 -3.26
C TYR A 121 -8.54 0.03 -4.40
N LEU A 122 -8.00 -0.83 -5.27
CA LEU A 122 -8.71 -1.49 -6.36
C LEU A 122 -9.54 -0.52 -7.24
N GLY A 123 -9.11 0.73 -7.39
CA GLY A 123 -9.78 1.77 -8.16
C GLY A 123 -11.17 2.17 -7.67
N ASN A 124 -11.56 1.82 -6.43
CA ASN A 124 -12.92 2.08 -5.93
C ASN A 124 -13.11 3.49 -5.35
N GLY A 125 -12.04 4.29 -5.24
CA GLY A 125 -12.05 5.63 -4.65
C GLY A 125 -11.47 5.71 -3.24
N ASN A 126 -11.23 4.57 -2.58
CA ASN A 126 -10.45 4.51 -1.35
C ASN A 126 -8.96 4.60 -1.68
N MET A 127 -8.20 5.27 -0.82
CA MET A 127 -6.78 5.57 -1.08
C MET A 127 -5.95 5.41 0.17
N PHE A 128 -4.71 4.95 0.01
CA PHE A 128 -3.68 5.13 1.02
C PHE A 128 -2.89 6.42 0.77
N CYS A 129 -2.71 7.17 1.85
CA CYS A 129 -2.01 8.43 1.87
C CYS A 129 -0.86 8.39 2.88
N PHE A 130 0.24 9.10 2.62
CA PHE A 130 1.23 9.40 3.64
C PHE A 130 1.10 10.85 4.10
N HIS A 131 1.38 11.11 5.37
CA HIS A 131 1.44 12.46 5.90
C HIS A 131 2.75 13.15 5.49
N ASP A 132 2.66 14.38 4.98
CA ASP A 132 3.79 15.15 4.45
C ASP A 132 4.88 15.53 5.48
N THR A 133 4.62 15.36 6.77
CA THR A 133 5.53 15.72 7.86
C THR A 133 5.87 14.48 8.68
N SER A 134 4.88 13.79 9.24
CA SER A 134 5.12 12.62 10.09
C SER A 134 5.47 11.34 9.32
N LYS A 135 5.11 11.28 8.02
CA LYS A 135 5.27 10.10 7.15
C LYS A 135 4.47 8.87 7.60
N GLU A 136 3.52 9.06 8.50
CA GLU A 136 2.55 8.05 8.91
C GLU A 136 1.55 7.79 7.78
N ILE A 137 0.96 6.59 7.76
CA ILE A 137 0.09 6.15 6.66
C ILE A 137 -1.35 6.17 7.11
N TYR A 138 -2.15 6.86 6.32
CA TYR A 138 -3.58 7.02 6.49
C TYR A 138 -4.32 6.30 5.38
N TYR A 139 -5.49 5.78 5.72
CA TYR A 139 -6.46 5.29 4.76
C TYR A 139 -7.58 6.30 4.65
N PHE A 140 -7.83 6.75 3.42
CA PHE A 140 -9.01 7.47 3.04
C PHE A 140 -10.06 6.47 2.58
N ASP A 141 -11.14 6.40 3.34
CA ASP A 141 -12.34 5.64 3.04
C ASP A 141 -13.38 6.63 2.53
N HIS A 142 -13.86 6.48 1.30
CA HIS A 142 -14.88 7.33 0.71
C HIS A 142 -16.31 6.87 1.04
N ASP A 143 -16.46 5.64 1.55
CA ASP A 143 -17.74 4.99 1.83
C ASP A 143 -18.16 5.21 3.29
N GLU A 144 -17.26 4.96 4.24
CA GLU A 144 -17.59 4.89 5.66
C GLU A 144 -16.74 5.79 6.56
N ARG A 145 -17.39 6.39 7.57
CA ARG A 145 -16.71 7.16 8.61
C ARG A 145 -15.99 6.26 9.63
N PRO A 146 -14.88 6.71 10.24
CA PRO A 146 -14.15 7.94 9.90
C PRO A 146 -13.52 7.83 8.51
N TYR A 147 -13.62 8.92 7.74
CA TYR A 147 -13.11 8.96 6.37
C TYR A 147 -11.59 8.90 6.36
N LEU A 148 -10.92 9.50 7.35
CA LEU A 148 -9.47 9.42 7.49
C LEU A 148 -9.08 8.61 8.72
N SER A 149 -8.44 7.47 8.49
CA SER A 149 -7.97 6.57 9.55
C SER A 149 -6.46 6.43 9.49
N LYS A 150 -5.74 6.72 10.58
CA LYS A 150 -4.32 6.37 10.69
C LYS A 150 -4.18 4.85 10.78
N MET A 151 -3.66 4.24 9.73
CA MET A 151 -3.54 2.78 9.61
C MET A 151 -2.18 2.27 10.03
N PHE A 152 -1.10 2.91 9.58
CA PHE A 152 0.26 2.42 9.81
C PHE A 152 1.20 3.54 10.26
N HIS A 153 2.28 3.17 10.96
CA HIS A 153 3.28 4.15 11.42
C HIS A 153 4.23 4.56 10.29
N ASN A 154 4.39 3.71 9.28
CA ASN A 154 5.29 3.93 8.15
C ASN A 154 4.90 3.02 6.97
N VAL A 155 5.56 3.24 5.83
CA VAL A 155 5.32 2.48 4.57
C VAL A 155 5.75 1.01 4.69
N ASP A 156 6.75 0.68 5.51
CA ASP A 156 7.21 -0.70 5.69
C ASP A 156 6.09 -1.59 6.22
N GLU A 157 5.34 -1.10 7.21
CA GLU A 157 4.18 -1.80 7.76
C GLU A 157 3.08 -2.00 6.71
N TYR A 158 2.80 -0.95 5.91
CA TYR A 158 1.81 -1.01 4.83
C TYR A 158 2.20 -2.05 3.78
N PHE A 159 3.38 -1.92 3.16
CA PHE A 159 3.85 -2.85 2.12
C PHE A 159 4.00 -4.28 2.61
N LYS A 160 4.42 -4.46 3.87
CA LYS A 160 4.49 -5.78 4.49
C LYS A 160 3.11 -6.44 4.54
N CYS A 161 2.07 -5.70 4.90
CA CYS A 161 0.71 -6.24 4.93
C CYS A 161 0.19 -6.52 3.52
N CYS A 162 0.36 -5.60 2.56
CA CYS A 162 -0.03 -5.81 1.16
C CYS A 162 0.60 -7.08 0.58
N LEU A 163 1.92 -7.24 0.72
CA LEU A 163 2.65 -8.41 0.21
C LEU A 163 2.30 -9.72 0.92
N ILE A 164 1.80 -9.67 2.16
CA ILE A 164 1.26 -10.84 2.84
C ILE A 164 -0.13 -11.17 2.29
N LEU A 165 -1.01 -10.17 2.14
CA LEU A 165 -2.36 -10.36 1.58
C LEU A 165 -2.30 -10.88 0.15
N LEU A 166 -1.43 -10.33 -0.70
CA LEU A 166 -1.21 -10.75 -2.09
C LEU A 166 -0.95 -12.26 -2.24
N GLN A 167 -0.42 -12.90 -1.19
CA GLN A 167 -0.16 -14.33 -1.22
C GLN A 167 -1.43 -15.19 -1.17
N SER A 168 -2.63 -14.61 -0.97
CA SER A 168 -3.91 -15.30 -1.16
C SER A 168 -4.04 -15.93 -2.55
N GLU A 169 -3.39 -15.32 -3.54
CA GLU A 169 -3.44 -15.72 -4.95
C GLU A 169 -2.59 -16.97 -5.24
N PHE A 170 -1.75 -17.40 -4.31
CA PHE A 170 -0.80 -18.51 -4.50
C PHE A 170 -1.29 -19.83 -3.92
N PHE A 171 -2.61 -20.05 -3.86
CA PHE A 171 -3.16 -21.30 -3.33
C PHE A 171 -2.73 -22.48 -4.22
N GLY A 172 -2.06 -23.46 -3.61
CA GLY A 172 -1.68 -24.71 -4.26
C GLY A 172 -2.87 -25.66 -4.29
N ASP A 173 -2.75 -26.80 -3.60
CA ASP A 173 -3.85 -27.75 -3.44
C ASP A 173 -4.84 -27.36 -2.31
N ALA A 174 -4.57 -26.26 -1.60
CA ALA A 174 -5.45 -25.71 -0.56
C ALA A 174 -6.67 -24.99 -1.16
N LEU A 175 -7.72 -24.80 -0.35
CA LEU A 175 -8.89 -24.03 -0.77
C LEU A 175 -8.57 -22.52 -0.76
N PRO A 176 -9.01 -21.73 -1.77
CA PRO A 176 -8.77 -20.30 -1.82
C PRO A 176 -9.18 -19.56 -0.54
N ASP A 177 -10.41 -19.78 -0.06
CA ASP A 177 -10.94 -19.18 1.17
C ASP A 177 -10.09 -19.53 2.41
N GLU A 178 -9.46 -20.71 2.43
CA GLU A 178 -8.60 -21.13 3.53
C GLU A 178 -7.27 -20.37 3.51
N VAL A 179 -6.68 -20.19 2.32
CA VAL A 179 -5.44 -19.40 2.15
C VAL A 179 -5.71 -17.92 2.44
N GLU A 180 -6.84 -17.38 1.99
CA GLU A 180 -7.28 -16.02 2.33
C GLU A 180 -7.33 -15.84 3.85
N GLN A 181 -8.03 -16.73 4.56
CA GLN A 181 -8.08 -16.66 6.03
C GLN A 181 -6.69 -16.73 6.67
N TRP A 182 -5.78 -17.55 6.14
CA TRP A 182 -4.43 -17.67 6.68
C TRP A 182 -3.59 -16.41 6.51
N VAL A 183 -3.68 -15.72 5.36
CA VAL A 183 -2.98 -14.45 5.14
C VAL A 183 -3.60 -13.32 5.97
N GLU A 184 -4.93 -13.31 6.10
CA GLU A 184 -5.63 -12.37 6.97
C GLU A 184 -5.19 -12.54 8.43
N ASP A 185 -5.16 -13.76 8.95
CA ASP A 185 -4.70 -14.02 10.31
C ASP A 185 -3.28 -13.47 10.55
N LYS A 186 -2.38 -13.59 9.57
CA LYS A 186 -1.02 -13.05 9.65
C LYS A 186 -1.02 -11.52 9.70
N VAL A 187 -1.89 -10.87 8.94
CA VAL A 187 -2.03 -9.41 8.99
C VAL A 187 -2.71 -8.95 10.27
N ILE A 188 -3.71 -9.69 10.76
CA ILE A 188 -4.35 -9.45 12.05
C ILE A 188 -3.32 -9.48 13.18
N ASP A 189 -2.39 -10.44 13.17
CA ASP A 189 -1.29 -10.49 14.15
C ASP A 189 -0.40 -9.23 14.11
N LEU A 190 -0.30 -8.55 12.97
CA LEU A 190 0.52 -7.35 12.78
C LEU A 190 -0.20 -6.05 13.15
N ILE A 191 -1.46 -5.90 12.71
CA ILE A 191 -2.18 -4.61 12.80
C ILE A 191 -3.50 -4.68 13.58
N GLY A 192 -3.93 -5.87 13.97
CA GLY A 192 -5.19 -6.12 14.64
C GLY A 192 -6.40 -6.19 13.69
N ALA A 193 -7.40 -6.97 14.09
CA ALA A 193 -8.57 -7.26 13.28
C ALA A 193 -9.41 -6.03 12.92
N GLN A 194 -9.45 -5.00 13.78
CA GLN A 194 -10.22 -3.78 13.51
C GLN A 194 -9.66 -3.01 12.32
N LYS A 195 -8.33 -2.93 12.19
CA LYS A 195 -7.70 -2.25 11.05
C LYS A 195 -7.88 -3.05 9.77
N LEU A 196 -7.62 -4.37 9.80
CA LEU A 196 -7.84 -5.20 8.62
C LEU A 196 -9.29 -5.09 8.14
N LYS A 197 -10.25 -5.10 9.08
CA LYS A 197 -11.66 -4.87 8.76
C LYS A 197 -11.86 -3.54 8.05
N LYS A 198 -11.43 -2.42 8.64
CA LYS A 198 -11.58 -1.08 8.03
C LYS A 198 -10.95 -0.96 6.63
N TRP A 199 -9.90 -1.73 6.36
CA TRP A 199 -9.27 -1.75 5.04
C TRP A 199 -10.08 -2.58 4.03
N ARG A 200 -10.45 -3.83 4.37
CA ARG A 200 -10.98 -4.78 3.39
C ARG A 200 -12.51 -4.92 3.34
N TYR A 201 -13.24 -4.49 4.37
CA TYR A 201 -14.66 -4.82 4.60
C TYR A 201 -15.49 -3.67 5.14
#